data_AF-A0AA40F9S4-F1
#
_entry.id   AF-A0AA40F9S4-F1
#
_cell.length_a   1.000
_cell.length_b   1.000
_cell.length_c   1.000
_cell.angle_alpha   90.00
_cell.angle_beta   90.00
_cell.angle_gamma   90.00
#
_symmetry.space_group_name_H-M   'P 1'
#
loop_
_entity.id
_entity.type
_entity.pdbx_description
1 polymer ?
#
loop_
_entity_poly.entity_id
_entity_poly.type
_entity_poly.pdbx_seq_one_letter_code
_entity_poly.pdbx_strand_id
1 'polypeptide(L)'
;MAEIALAVVPIFFGTIRGFKIVKEKVHLLRHYRKEVKWLRKRVEVQSRCFKGEVHYVCIDTLDTQTAQSLITDDKHVYWNSDALDITLRAHMGDLYDEFCQAMKEVKEALVQIEAKLAVFAPPDLAVRAIQFPPPTRLD
;
A
#
# COMPACT_ATOMS: atom_id res chain seq x y z
N MET A 1 -9.48 26.10 -8.21
CA MET A 1 -9.87 24.69 -8.00
C MET A 1 -8.71 23.80 -8.40
N ALA A 2 -7.63 23.80 -7.62
CA ALA A 2 -6.39 23.12 -7.99
C ALA A 2 -5.69 22.62 -6.72
N GLU A 3 -6.23 21.57 -6.09
CA GLU A 3 -5.54 20.93 -4.95
C GLU A 3 -5.97 19.47 -4.66
N ILE A 4 -6.66 18.79 -5.59
CA ILE A 4 -7.12 17.39 -5.34
C ILE A 4 -6.42 16.36 -6.26
N ALA A 5 -5.48 16.77 -7.11
CA ALA A 5 -5.08 15.96 -8.27
C ALA A 5 -3.70 15.30 -8.21
N LEU A 6 -3.11 15.01 -7.05
CA LEU A 6 -1.76 14.39 -6.97
C LEU A 6 -1.65 13.33 -5.87
N ALA A 7 -2.55 12.34 -5.86
CA ALA A 7 -2.65 11.40 -4.74
C ALA A 7 -2.70 9.90 -5.11
N VAL A 8 -2.76 9.50 -6.39
CA VAL A 8 -2.90 8.06 -6.71
C VAL A 8 -1.65 7.29 -6.34
N VAL A 9 -0.50 7.91 -6.55
CA VAL A 9 0.80 7.32 -6.32
C VAL A 9 1.02 7.05 -4.81
N PRO A 10 0.72 8.01 -3.89
CA PRO A 10 0.63 7.74 -2.45
C PRO A 10 -0.38 6.66 -2.03
N ILE A 11 -1.48 6.46 -2.79
CA ILE A 11 -2.49 5.43 -2.48
C ILE A 11 -1.97 4.04 -2.87
N PHE A 12 -1.35 3.90 -4.04
CA PHE A 12 -0.66 2.67 -4.43
C PHE A 12 0.42 2.28 -3.43
N PHE A 13 1.30 3.23 -3.10
CA PHE A 13 2.34 3.04 -2.08
C PHE A 13 1.73 2.58 -0.74
N GLY A 14 0.69 3.27 -0.27
CA GLY A 14 -0.01 2.91 0.96
C GLY A 14 -0.58 1.48 0.93
N THR A 15 -1.11 1.05 -0.22
CA THR A 15 -1.70 -0.27 -0.41
C THR A 15 -0.63 -1.37 -0.46
N ILE A 16 0.45 -1.17 -1.23
CA ILE A 16 1.59 -2.10 -1.30
C ILE A 16 2.22 -2.29 0.09
N ARG A 17 2.44 -1.19 0.80
CA ARG A 17 2.96 -1.21 2.17
C ARG A 17 1.99 -1.89 3.14
N GLY A 18 0.69 -1.63 3.04
CA GLY A 18 -0.33 -2.27 3.85
C GLY A 18 -0.34 -3.80 3.71
N PHE A 19 -0.23 -4.33 2.49
CA PHE A 19 -0.11 -5.77 2.26
C PHE A 19 1.12 -6.38 2.93
N LYS A 20 2.27 -5.69 2.87
CA LYS A 20 3.52 -6.11 3.50
C LYS A 20 3.36 -6.22 5.02
N ILE A 21 2.80 -5.17 5.64
CA ILE A 21 2.60 -5.13 7.09
C ILE A 21 1.58 -6.19 7.54
N VAL A 22 0.45 -6.34 6.84
CA VAL A 22 -0.54 -7.38 7.15
C VAL A 22 0.08 -8.76 7.05
N LYS A 23 0.88 -9.04 6.01
CA LYS A 23 1.58 -10.33 5.85
C LYS A 23 2.54 -10.63 7.00
N GLU A 24 3.26 -9.62 7.49
CA GLU A 24 4.15 -9.71 8.65
C GLU A 24 3.34 -9.95 9.93
N LYS A 25 2.24 -9.23 10.16
CA LYS A 25 1.42 -9.40 11.37
C LYS A 25 0.62 -10.71 11.41
N VAL A 26 0.17 -11.22 10.26
CA VAL A 26 -0.41 -12.58 10.18
C VAL A 26 0.59 -13.64 10.65
N HIS A 27 1.90 -13.39 10.53
CA HIS A 27 2.92 -14.31 11.04
C HIS A 27 2.88 -14.48 12.57
N LEU A 28 2.40 -13.46 13.30
CA LEU A 28 2.28 -13.48 14.76
C LEU A 28 1.24 -14.51 15.23
N LEU A 29 0.26 -14.84 14.39
CA LEU A 29 -0.77 -15.84 14.67
C LEU A 29 -0.31 -17.29 14.44
N ARG A 30 1.00 -17.57 14.30
CA ARG A 30 1.56 -18.88 13.93
C ARG A 30 1.05 -20.10 14.73
N HIS A 31 0.51 -19.87 15.93
CA HIS A 31 -0.08 -20.90 16.80
C HIS A 31 -1.44 -21.43 16.30
N TYR A 32 -2.19 -20.67 15.48
CA TYR A 32 -3.46 -21.07 14.85
C TYR A 32 -3.24 -21.57 13.40
N ARG A 33 -2.42 -22.62 13.29
CA ARG A 33 -1.63 -22.98 12.10
C ARG A 33 -2.40 -23.12 10.78
N LYS A 34 -3.66 -23.59 10.79
CA LYS A 34 -4.44 -23.86 9.55
C LYS A 34 -5.12 -22.61 9.00
N GLU A 35 -5.87 -21.90 9.84
CA GLU A 35 -6.61 -20.69 9.46
C GLU A 35 -5.66 -19.54 9.10
N VAL A 36 -4.54 -19.43 9.82
CA VAL A 36 -3.52 -18.40 9.57
C VAL A 36 -2.74 -18.68 8.29
N LYS A 37 -2.44 -19.96 8.01
CA LYS A 37 -1.84 -20.34 6.72
C LYS A 37 -2.78 -20.04 5.56
N TRP A 38 -4.08 -20.31 5.72
CA TRP A 38 -5.10 -19.97 4.74
C TRP A 38 -5.22 -18.45 4.54
N LEU A 39 -5.30 -17.67 5.61
CA LEU A 39 -5.37 -16.21 5.55
C LEU A 39 -4.12 -15.62 4.89
N ARG A 40 -2.92 -16.09 5.27
CA ARG A 40 -1.65 -15.68 4.65
C ARG A 40 -1.65 -15.94 3.14
N LYS A 41 -2.10 -17.14 2.73
CA LYS A 41 -2.20 -17.51 1.31
C LYS A 41 -3.14 -16.56 0.56
N ARG A 42 -4.29 -16.22 1.15
CA ARG A 42 -5.25 -15.28 0.53
C ARG A 42 -4.66 -13.88 0.39
N VAL A 43 -4.03 -13.35 1.45
CA VAL A 43 -3.36 -12.04 1.40
C VAL A 43 -2.24 -12.03 0.36
N GLU A 44 -1.46 -13.11 0.26
CA GLU A 44 -0.41 -13.24 -0.75
C GLU A 44 -0.96 -13.26 -2.19
N VAL A 45 -2.01 -14.04 -2.45
CA VAL A 45 -2.64 -14.08 -3.78
C VAL A 45 -3.22 -12.72 -4.14
N GLN A 46 -3.96 -12.08 -3.24
CA GLN A 46 -4.55 -10.76 -3.48
C GLN A 46 -3.47 -9.69 -3.71
N SER A 47 -2.39 -9.71 -2.92
CA SER A 47 -1.25 -8.82 -3.14
C SER A 47 -0.59 -9.03 -4.50
N ARG A 48 -0.47 -10.27 -4.98
CA ARG A 48 0.09 -10.57 -6.30
C ARG A 48 -0.83 -10.13 -7.43
N CYS A 49 -2.13 -10.41 -7.34
CA CYS A 49 -3.12 -9.96 -8.32
C CYS A 49 -3.09 -8.43 -8.43
N PHE A 50 -3.18 -7.75 -7.29
CA PHE A 50 -3.10 -6.30 -7.22
C PHE A 50 -1.82 -5.75 -7.85
N LYS A 51 -0.64 -6.29 -7.48
CA LYS A 51 0.63 -5.87 -8.08
C LYS A 51 0.67 -6.10 -9.59
N GLY A 52 0.03 -7.15 -10.08
CA GLY A 52 -0.13 -7.42 -11.51
C GLY A 52 -0.96 -6.35 -12.21
N GLU A 53 -2.12 -5.99 -11.65
CA GLU A 53 -2.98 -4.94 -12.21
C GLU A 53 -2.24 -3.59 -12.24
N VAL A 54 -1.56 -3.22 -11.15
CA VAL A 54 -0.78 -1.97 -11.12
C VAL A 54 0.40 -2.03 -12.10
N HIS A 55 1.03 -3.19 -12.28
CA HIS A 55 2.06 -3.36 -13.30
C HIS A 55 1.52 -3.09 -14.72
N TYR A 56 0.36 -3.64 -15.06
CA TYR A 56 -0.27 -3.41 -16.37
C TYR A 56 -0.58 -1.93 -16.61
N VAL A 57 -1.13 -1.27 -15.59
CA VAL A 57 -1.38 0.18 -15.61
C VAL A 57 -0.08 0.99 -15.76
N CYS A 58 1.02 0.54 -15.16
CA CYS A 58 2.31 1.23 -15.22
C CYS A 58 3.08 0.97 -16.52
N ILE A 59 3.00 -0.21 -17.16
CA ILE A 59 3.71 -0.45 -18.44
C ILE A 59 3.11 0.32 -19.62
N ASP A 60 1.83 0.69 -19.51
CA ASP A 60 1.17 1.53 -20.52
C ASP A 60 1.56 3.00 -20.38
N THR A 61 2.23 3.37 -19.27
CA THR A 61 2.62 4.74 -18.94
C THR A 61 4.14 4.94 -18.79
N LEU A 62 4.90 3.87 -18.54
CA LEU A 62 6.34 3.84 -18.34
C LEU A 62 6.99 2.75 -19.20
N ASP A 63 8.32 2.78 -19.37
CA ASP A 63 9.01 1.64 -19.94
C ASP A 63 8.89 0.38 -19.05
N THR A 64 8.91 -0.79 -19.67
CA THR A 64 8.67 -2.08 -19.00
C THR A 64 9.64 -2.34 -17.84
N GLN A 65 10.89 -1.89 -17.94
CA GLN A 65 11.89 -2.14 -16.91
C GLN A 65 11.65 -1.27 -15.67
N THR A 66 11.30 0.00 -15.87
CA THR A 66 10.92 0.92 -14.80
C THR A 66 9.59 0.54 -14.14
N ALA A 67 8.60 0.10 -14.93
CA ALA A 67 7.34 -0.41 -14.37
C ALA A 67 7.56 -1.66 -13.49
N GLN A 68 8.42 -2.58 -13.93
CA GLN A 68 8.77 -3.77 -13.14
C GLN A 68 9.53 -3.40 -11.84
N SER A 69 10.48 -2.46 -11.90
CA SER A 69 11.20 -2.00 -10.70
C SER A 69 10.26 -1.31 -9.71
N LEU A 70 9.35 -0.48 -10.21
CA LEU A 70 8.35 0.25 -9.42
C LEU A 70 7.47 -0.68 -8.56
N ILE A 71 7.02 -1.80 -9.13
CA ILE A 71 6.12 -2.76 -8.44
C ILE A 71 6.84 -3.64 -7.41
N THR A 72 8.15 -3.84 -7.62
CA THR A 72 8.99 -4.68 -6.75
C THR A 72 9.63 -3.90 -5.61
N ASP A 73 9.85 -2.59 -5.78
CA ASP A 73 10.42 -1.69 -4.78
C ASP A 73 9.39 -0.70 -4.24
N ASP A 74 9.00 -0.89 -2.97
CA ASP A 74 8.07 0.00 -2.27
C ASP A 74 8.68 1.38 -1.94
N LYS A 75 9.98 1.58 -2.15
CA LYS A 75 10.68 2.85 -1.94
C LYS A 75 11.11 3.53 -3.24
N HIS A 76 10.67 2.98 -4.38
CA HIS A 76 11.06 3.49 -5.68
C HIS A 76 10.64 4.96 -5.84
N VAL A 77 11.54 5.80 -6.35
CA VAL A 77 11.37 7.27 -6.42
C VAL A 77 10.12 7.69 -7.21
N TYR A 78 9.76 6.91 -8.23
CA TYR A 78 8.58 7.16 -9.06
C TYR A 78 7.26 7.03 -8.28
N TRP A 79 7.23 6.38 -7.10
CA TRP A 79 6.07 6.42 -6.21
C TRP A 79 5.79 7.83 -5.62
N ASN A 80 6.66 8.81 -5.85
CA ASN A 80 6.44 10.20 -5.46
C ASN A 80 6.54 11.14 -6.66
N SER A 81 6.41 10.61 -7.89
CA SER A 81 6.51 11.40 -9.11
C SER A 81 5.14 11.94 -9.53
N ASP A 82 5.01 13.26 -9.58
CA ASP A 82 3.84 13.94 -10.15
C ASP A 82 3.64 13.56 -11.63
N ALA A 83 4.73 13.28 -12.35
CA ALA A 83 4.67 12.86 -13.75
C ALA A 83 3.95 11.52 -13.93
N LEU A 84 4.16 10.57 -13.00
CA LEU A 84 3.44 9.30 -13.03
C LEU A 84 1.94 9.53 -12.81
N ASP A 85 1.57 10.38 -11.86
CA ASP A 85 0.17 10.70 -11.55
C ASP A 85 -0.54 11.37 -12.74
N ILE A 86 0.12 12.35 -13.37
CA ILE A 86 -0.38 13.02 -14.59
C ILE A 86 -0.57 12.02 -15.74
N THR A 87 0.38 11.10 -15.93
CA THR A 87 0.33 10.11 -17.02
C THR A 87 -0.78 9.09 -16.79
N LEU A 88 -0.95 8.63 -15.55
CA LEU A 88 -2.04 7.73 -15.17
C LEU A 88 -3.41 8.40 -15.34
N ARG A 89 -3.52 9.67 -14.97
CA ARG A 89 -4.74 10.46 -15.19
C ARG A 89 -5.07 10.59 -16.68
N ALA A 90 -4.07 10.89 -17.51
CA ALA A 90 -4.26 10.96 -18.95
C ALA A 90 -4.67 9.61 -19.57
N HIS A 91 -4.09 8.50 -19.09
CA HIS A 91 -4.39 7.15 -19.57
C HIS A 91 -5.78 6.67 -19.15
N MET A 92 -6.17 6.89 -17.89
CA MET A 92 -7.46 6.43 -17.34
C MET A 92 -8.64 7.32 -17.69
N GLY A 93 -8.38 8.59 -18.05
CA GLY A 93 -9.42 9.56 -18.40
C GLY A 93 -10.46 9.70 -17.28
N ASP A 94 -11.73 9.55 -17.65
CA ASP A 94 -12.87 9.72 -16.73
C ASP A 94 -12.93 8.66 -15.62
N LEU A 95 -12.27 7.51 -15.80
CA LEU A 95 -12.23 6.44 -14.79
C LEU A 95 -11.19 6.69 -13.68
N TYR A 96 -10.34 7.71 -13.83
CA TYR A 96 -9.25 7.96 -12.89
C TYR A 96 -9.72 8.19 -11.46
N ASP A 97 -10.79 8.97 -11.26
CA ASP A 97 -11.30 9.29 -9.93
C ASP A 97 -11.98 8.08 -9.26
N GLU A 98 -12.74 7.29 -10.02
CA GLU A 98 -13.35 6.03 -9.55
C GLU A 98 -12.28 5.02 -9.15
N PHE A 99 -11.24 4.90 -9.99
CA PHE A 99 -10.08 4.07 -9.70
C PHE A 99 -9.38 4.53 -8.42
N CYS A 100 -9.10 5.82 -8.27
CA CYS A 100 -8.52 6.38 -7.04
C CYS A 100 -9.36 6.06 -5.80
N GLN A 101 -10.69 6.11 -5.92
CA GLN A 101 -11.60 5.81 -4.82
C GLN A 101 -11.55 4.33 -4.43
N ALA A 102 -11.62 3.41 -5.39
CA ALA A 102 -11.47 1.98 -5.15
C ALA A 102 -10.13 1.65 -4.45
N MET A 103 -9.08 2.34 -4.87
CA MET A 103 -7.74 2.19 -4.29
C MET A 103 -7.64 2.69 -2.84
N LYS A 104 -8.33 3.81 -2.51
CA LYS A 104 -8.44 4.28 -1.12
C LYS A 104 -9.17 3.26 -0.24
N GLU A 105 -10.26 2.69 -0.73
CA GLU A 105 -11.03 1.68 0.01
C GLU A 105 -10.19 0.43 0.31
N VAL A 106 -9.39 -0.04 -0.65
CA VAL A 106 -8.45 -1.15 -0.42
C VAL A 106 -7.40 -0.77 0.64
N LYS A 107 -6.84 0.44 0.57
CA LYS A 107 -5.90 0.93 1.58
C LYS A 107 -6.53 0.97 2.97
N GLU A 108 -7.74 1.50 3.09
CA GLU A 108 -8.48 1.57 4.35
C GLU A 108 -8.76 0.17 4.92
N ALA A 109 -9.20 -0.77 4.07
CA ALA A 109 -9.39 -2.16 4.47
C ALA A 109 -8.10 -2.79 5.01
N LEU A 110 -6.95 -2.54 4.37
CA LEU A 110 -5.65 -3.02 4.85
C LEU A 110 -5.26 -2.41 6.20
N VAL A 111 -5.49 -1.11 6.41
CA VAL A 111 -5.26 -0.44 7.70
C VAL A 111 -6.14 -1.05 8.80
N GLN A 112 -7.42 -1.31 8.51
CA GLN A 112 -8.31 -1.96 9.47
C GLN A 112 -7.87 -3.40 9.79
N ILE A 113 -7.44 -4.16 8.79
CA ILE A 113 -6.90 -5.51 8.99
C ILE A 113 -5.62 -5.44 9.84
N GLU A 114 -4.73 -4.50 9.56
CA GLU A 114 -3.52 -4.29 10.34
C GLU A 114 -3.82 -4.00 11.82
N ALA A 115 -4.78 -3.09 12.09
CA ALA A 115 -5.18 -2.73 13.44
C ALA A 115 -5.75 -3.94 14.20
N LYS A 116 -6.61 -4.72 13.56
CA LYS A 116 -7.16 -5.96 14.14
C LYS A 116 -6.07 -6.99 14.45
N LEU A 117 -5.05 -7.08 13.60
CA LEU A 117 -3.92 -7.99 13.82
C LEU A 117 -2.93 -7.49 14.90
N ALA A 118 -2.89 -6.17 15.17
CA ALA A 118 -1.98 -5.59 16.16
C ALA A 118 -2.23 -6.09 17.59
N VAL A 119 -3.47 -6.50 17.90
CA VAL A 119 -3.85 -7.08 19.20
C VAL A 119 -3.07 -8.36 19.53
N PHE A 120 -2.55 -9.03 18.51
CA PHE A 120 -1.76 -10.26 18.66
C PHE A 120 -0.24 -10.02 18.66
N ALA A 121 0.20 -8.76 18.69
CA ALA A 121 1.62 -8.43 18.82
C ALA A 121 2.12 -8.77 20.24
N PRO A 122 3.27 -9.45 20.37
CA PRO A 122 3.96 -9.59 21.65
C PRO A 122 4.19 -8.21 22.29
N PRO A 123 4.12 -8.09 23.64
CA PRO A 123 4.30 -6.81 24.36
C PRO A 123 5.57 -6.05 23.95
N ASP A 124 6.61 -6.79 23.61
CA ASP A 124 7.96 -6.34 23.24
C ASP A 124 8.04 -5.66 21.86
N LEU A 125 7.02 -5.81 21.00
CA LEU A 125 6.91 -5.10 19.71
C LEU A 125 5.97 -3.89 19.75
N ALA A 126 5.13 -3.76 20.79
CA ALA A 126 4.22 -2.63 20.97
C ALA A 126 4.95 -1.33 21.37
N VAL A 127 6.09 -1.45 22.06
CA VAL A 127 6.88 -0.30 22.57
C VAL A 127 7.54 0.51 21.45
N ARG A 128 7.79 -0.08 20.27
CA ARG A 128 8.42 0.64 19.14
C ARG A 128 7.45 1.48 18.31
N ALA A 129 6.14 1.34 18.50
CA ALA A 129 5.13 2.04 17.70
C ALA A 129 4.72 3.42 18.27
N ILE A 130 5.22 3.82 19.44
CA ILE A 130 4.86 5.10 20.08
C ILE A 130 6.14 5.83 20.50
N GLN A 131 6.82 6.42 19.53
CA GLN A 131 7.75 7.53 19.79
C GLN A 131 7.65 8.50 18.61
N PHE A 132 6.61 9.33 18.63
CA PHE A 132 6.69 10.63 17.99
C PHE A 132 7.49 11.55 18.91
N PRO A 133 8.46 12.33 18.39
CA PRO A 133 9.10 13.35 19.20
C PRO A 133 8.05 14.39 19.63
N PRO A 134 8.10 14.89 20.88
CA PRO A 134 7.23 15.98 21.28
C PRO A 134 7.49 17.22 20.43
N PRO A 135 6.47 18.05 20.16
CA PRO A 135 6.65 19.26 19.36
C PRO A 135 7.62 20.20 20.08
N THR A 136 8.69 20.58 19.38
CA THR A 136 9.61 21.63 19.79
C THR A 136 8.80 22.91 20.02
N ARG A 137 8.73 23.39 21.25
CA ARG A 137 8.31 24.78 21.52
C ARG A 137 9.38 25.68 20.93
N LEU A 138 8.98 26.47 19.94
CA LEU A 138 9.73 27.65 19.53
C LEU A 138 9.32 28.75 20.51
N ASP A 139 10.28 29.17 21.33
CA ASP A 139 10.22 30.42 22.07
C ASP A 139 10.52 31.60 21.12
#